data_AF-A0A1V9G496-F1
#
_entry.id   AF-A0A1V9G496-F1
#
_cell.length_a   1.000
_cell.length_b   1.000
_cell.length_c   1.000
_cell.angle_alpha   90.00
_cell.angle_beta   90.00
_cell.angle_gamma   90.00
#
_symmetry.space_group_name_H-M   'P 1'
#
loop_
_entity.id
_entity.type
_entity.pdbx_description
1 polymer ?
#
loop_
_entity_poly.entity_id
_entity_poly.type
_entity_poly.pdbx_seq_one_letter_code
_entity_poly.pdbx_strand_id
1 'polypeptide(L)'
;MNKTSDLNTIELFIRDHYEQLTNHQLSGKLGITISAVRTACRRLGLKRMELEYFTGEMIVFLKEQYTIIGDTELATIFQQKWPKQKGWTKKHIEKKRKYLHLSRTPGQIKAIHERNVKAGCFRLCPVKAWDKVGRTPDGEIHYWSMQKGARKIPFIKINGKFIQWGRWAWQQIYGEIAEGMNVVFRDGDPHNLTIDNLVLLSNAELSRKNSAKSSQALSDNYVAGILTHGNPTLRELLKKNPALLELKRQQLTLNRIIYEHETNN
;
A
#
# COMPACT_ATOMS: atom_id res chain seq x y z
N MET A 1 -9.07 39.78 42.69
CA MET A 1 -9.59 38.44 42.97
C MET A 1 -8.58 37.38 42.54
N ASN A 2 -7.91 36.79 43.53
CA ASN A 2 -7.33 35.44 43.64
C ASN A 2 -6.78 34.68 42.42
N LYS A 3 -5.80 35.23 41.68
CA LYS A 3 -4.99 34.40 40.74
C LYS A 3 -4.18 33.30 41.44
N THR A 4 -3.75 33.53 42.67
CA THR A 4 -2.92 32.59 43.45
C THR A 4 -3.70 31.38 43.96
N SER A 5 -4.99 31.56 44.29
CA SER A 5 -5.86 30.45 44.71
C SER A 5 -6.12 29.48 43.56
N ASP A 6 -6.36 30.02 42.36
CA ASP A 6 -6.73 29.25 41.17
C ASP A 6 -5.55 28.43 40.62
N LEU A 7 -4.33 29.00 40.71
CA LEU A 7 -3.08 28.30 40.38
C LEU A 7 -2.83 27.06 41.25
N ASN A 8 -3.20 27.11 42.53
CA ASN A 8 -3.00 26.00 43.46
C ASN A 8 -4.00 24.86 43.19
N THR A 9 -5.24 25.19 42.82
CA THR A 9 -6.27 24.22 42.42
C THR A 9 -5.89 23.48 41.14
N ILE A 10 -5.34 24.19 40.15
CA ILE A 10 -4.85 23.60 38.91
C ILE A 10 -3.70 22.62 39.18
N GLU A 11 -2.73 23.00 40.01
CA GLU A 11 -1.57 22.16 40.31
C GLU A 11 -1.92 20.92 41.12
N LEU A 12 -2.86 21.01 42.06
CA LEU A 12 -3.40 19.86 42.79
C LEU A 12 -4.10 18.89 41.85
N PHE A 13 -5.00 19.38 41.00
CA PHE A 13 -5.70 18.54 40.03
C PHE A 13 -4.74 17.82 39.08
N ILE A 14 -3.70 18.53 38.59
CA ILE A 14 -2.68 17.93 37.73
C ILE A 14 -1.94 16.82 38.46
N ARG A 15 -1.56 17.02 39.73
CA ARG A 15 -0.81 16.04 40.52
C ARG A 15 -1.60 14.74 40.71
N ASP A 16 -2.88 14.86 41.07
CA ASP A 16 -3.72 13.71 41.39
C ASP A 16 -4.05 12.86 40.15
N HIS A 17 -4.13 13.51 38.98
CA HIS A 17 -4.54 12.86 37.73
C HIS A 17 -3.40 12.67 36.73
N TYR A 18 -2.16 13.01 37.09
CA TYR A 18 -1.03 13.01 36.15
C TYR A 18 -0.80 11.63 35.55
N GLU A 19 -0.82 10.56 36.32
CA GLU A 19 -0.53 9.21 35.80
C GLU A 19 -1.65 8.68 34.89
N GLN A 20 -2.88 9.15 35.08
CA GLN A 20 -4.08 8.61 34.44
C GLN A 20 -4.48 9.36 33.17
N LEU A 21 -4.30 10.69 33.15
CA LEU A 21 -4.76 11.55 32.06
C LEU A 21 -3.59 12.06 31.24
N THR A 22 -3.72 12.10 29.91
CA THR A 22 -2.74 12.78 29.05
C THR A 22 -2.76 14.30 29.25
N ASN A 23 -1.68 15.00 28.88
CA ASN A 23 -1.63 16.47 28.95
C ASN A 23 -2.76 17.15 28.14
N HIS A 24 -3.25 16.52 27.07
CA HIS A 24 -4.40 17.01 26.31
C HIS A 24 -5.71 16.87 27.10
N GLN A 25 -5.92 15.73 27.77
CA GLN A 25 -7.11 15.52 28.60
C GLN A 25 -7.11 16.42 29.84
N LEU A 26 -5.95 16.62 30.48
CA LEU A 26 -5.78 17.57 31.58
C LEU A 26 -6.13 19.00 31.13
N SER A 27 -5.62 19.42 29.97
CA SER A 27 -5.94 20.72 29.35
C SER A 27 -7.44 20.89 29.11
N GLY A 28 -8.11 19.88 28.56
CA GLY A 28 -9.56 19.89 28.32
C GLY A 28 -10.39 19.96 29.60
N LYS A 29 -10.04 19.20 30.64
CA LYS A 29 -10.76 19.21 31.92
C LYS A 29 -10.58 20.51 32.71
N LEU A 30 -9.41 21.12 32.63
CA LEU A 30 -9.07 22.34 33.36
C LEU A 30 -9.43 23.63 32.59
N GLY A 31 -9.81 23.52 31.31
CA GLY A 31 -10.08 24.69 30.47
C GLY A 31 -8.85 25.57 30.19
N ILE A 32 -7.64 25.05 30.42
CA ILE A 32 -6.37 25.79 30.21
C ILE A 32 -5.62 25.26 29.00
N THR A 33 -4.69 26.06 28.48
CA THR A 33 -3.85 25.63 27.35
C THR A 33 -2.91 24.49 27.72
N ILE A 34 -2.58 23.63 26.75
CA ILE A 34 -1.62 22.53 26.93
C ILE A 34 -0.25 23.04 27.39
N SER A 35 0.16 24.23 26.93
CA SER A 35 1.41 24.86 27.35
C SER A 35 1.38 25.21 28.84
N ALA A 36 0.26 25.72 29.37
CA ALA A 36 0.09 25.98 30.80
C ALA A 36 0.18 24.68 31.62
N VAL A 37 -0.49 23.60 31.19
CA VAL A 37 -0.36 22.27 31.80
C VAL A 37 1.10 21.82 31.82
N ARG A 38 1.81 21.90 30.69
CA ARG A 38 3.23 21.50 30.60
C ARG A 38 4.12 22.30 31.55
N THR A 39 3.87 23.60 31.69
CA THR A 39 4.61 24.48 32.62
C THR A 39 4.33 24.10 34.07
N ALA A 40 3.07 23.85 34.43
CA ALA A 40 2.70 23.37 35.76
C ALA A 40 3.34 22.02 36.09
N CYS A 41 3.30 21.05 35.17
CA CYS A 41 3.98 19.76 35.34
C CYS A 41 5.49 19.93 35.56
N ARG A 42 6.15 20.83 34.82
CA ARG A 42 7.59 21.13 35.03
C ARG A 42 7.86 21.71 36.42
N ARG A 43 7.00 22.61 36.90
CA ARG A 43 7.11 23.23 38.24
C ARG A 43 6.93 22.20 39.36
N LEU A 44 5.98 21.28 39.17
CA LEU A 44 5.72 20.18 40.10
C LEU A 44 6.74 19.03 40.00
N GLY A 45 7.72 19.11 39.10
CA GLY A 45 8.69 18.03 38.87
C GLY A 45 8.12 16.78 38.21
N LEU A 46 6.88 16.83 37.71
CA LEU A 46 6.17 15.70 37.11
C LEU A 46 6.70 15.42 35.70
N LYS A 47 7.36 14.27 35.52
CA LYS A 47 7.92 13.82 34.24
C LYS A 47 7.36 12.44 33.87
N ARG A 48 6.66 12.34 32.74
CA ARG A 48 6.19 11.05 32.18
C ARG A 48 7.31 10.19 31.61
N MET A 49 8.47 10.78 31.36
CA MET A 49 9.58 10.08 30.75
C MET A 49 10.87 10.44 31.47
N GLU A 50 11.55 9.43 31.97
CA GLU A 50 12.95 9.51 32.34
C GLU A 50 13.80 9.48 31.07
N LEU A 51 14.58 10.54 30.88
CA LEU A 51 15.49 10.65 29.74
C LEU A 51 16.80 9.94 30.11
N GLU A 52 17.02 8.76 29.54
CA GLU A 52 18.32 8.11 29.60
C GLU A 52 19.28 8.77 28.59
N TYR A 53 20.32 9.43 29.13
CA TYR A 53 21.32 10.16 28.38
C TYR A 53 22.50 9.27 27.96
N PHE A 54 23.24 9.73 26.94
CA PHE A 54 24.49 9.09 26.55
C PHE A 54 25.57 9.37 27.59
N THR A 55 26.23 8.33 28.10
CA THR A 55 27.41 8.44 28.96
C THR A 55 28.63 8.90 28.17
N GLY A 56 29.69 9.32 28.87
CA GLY A 56 30.95 9.71 28.23
C GLY A 56 31.57 8.56 27.42
N GLU A 57 31.57 7.35 27.98
CA GLU A 57 32.06 6.14 27.32
C GLU A 57 31.31 5.85 26.01
N MET A 58 29.97 5.93 26.03
CA MET A 58 29.15 5.77 24.83
C MET A 58 29.51 6.77 23.74
N ILE A 59 29.83 8.01 24.12
CA ILE A 59 30.20 9.07 23.17
C ILE A 59 31.56 8.77 22.55
N VAL A 60 32.54 8.33 23.33
CA VAL A 60 33.86 7.92 22.84
C VAL A 60 33.72 6.79 21.83
N PHE A 61 32.99 5.73 22.20
CA PHE A 61 32.73 4.60 21.30
C PHE A 61 32.03 5.03 20.01
N LEU A 62 31.04 5.92 20.10
CA LEU A 62 30.35 6.46 18.93
C LEU A 62 31.31 7.22 18.00
N LYS A 63 32.20 8.04 18.54
CA LYS A 63 33.17 8.83 17.76
C LYS A 63 34.17 7.94 17.01
N GLU A 64 34.58 6.83 17.61
CA GLU A 64 35.52 5.90 16.99
C GLU A 64 34.86 5.08 15.88
N GLN A 65 33.62 4.65 16.08
CA GLN A 65 32.99 3.63 15.23
C GLN A 65 32.04 4.18 14.17
N TYR A 66 31.60 5.44 14.25
CA TYR A 66 30.53 5.93 13.36
C TYR A 66 30.91 5.95 11.87
N THR A 67 32.19 6.07 11.53
CA THR A 67 32.67 6.09 10.15
C THR A 67 32.62 4.70 9.51
N ILE A 68 32.79 3.66 10.32
CA ILE A 68 32.88 2.26 9.90
C ILE A 68 31.50 1.60 9.96
N ILE A 69 30.71 1.88 11.00
CA ILE A 69 29.47 1.15 11.31
C ILE A 69 28.25 2.03 11.03
N GLY A 70 27.19 1.43 10.47
CA GLY A 70 25.92 2.11 10.21
C GLY A 70 25.12 2.36 11.48
N ASP A 71 24.25 3.38 11.47
CA ASP A 71 23.48 3.78 12.66
C ASP A 71 22.53 2.69 13.18
N THR A 72 22.04 1.81 12.30
CA THR A 72 21.20 0.67 12.70
C THR A 72 22.00 -0.37 13.47
N GLU A 73 23.20 -0.70 13.00
CA GLU A 73 24.09 -1.66 13.65
C GLU A 73 24.63 -1.10 14.97
N LEU A 74 25.00 0.19 15.00
CA LEU A 74 25.36 0.89 16.23
C LEU A 74 24.25 0.82 17.27
N ALA A 75 22.98 0.98 16.87
CA ALA A 75 21.87 0.85 17.81
C ALA A 75 21.79 -0.56 18.42
N THR A 76 22.03 -1.61 17.63
CA THR A 76 22.10 -2.99 18.12
C THR A 76 23.26 -3.19 19.10
N ILE A 77 24.46 -2.69 18.77
CA ILE A 77 25.64 -2.78 19.64
C ILE A 77 25.40 -2.02 20.95
N PHE A 78 24.79 -0.84 20.87
CA PHE A 78 24.44 -0.06 22.06
C PHE A 78 23.45 -0.79 22.95
N GLN A 79 22.45 -1.47 22.36
CA GLN A 79 21.51 -2.27 23.15
C GLN A 79 22.17 -3.46 23.83
N GLN A 80 23.21 -4.04 23.22
CA GLN A 80 23.96 -5.14 23.82
C GLN A 80 24.89 -4.66 24.94
N LYS A 81 25.62 -3.55 24.75
CA LYS A 81 26.60 -3.05 25.71
C LYS A 81 25.99 -2.22 26.84
N TRP A 82 25.00 -1.40 26.52
CA TRP A 82 24.36 -0.49 27.46
C TRP A 82 22.83 -0.56 27.30
N PRO A 83 22.19 -1.63 27.79
CA PRO A 83 20.77 -1.87 27.55
C PRO A 83 19.92 -0.73 28.08
N LYS A 84 19.03 -0.23 27.22
CA LYS A 84 18.04 0.81 27.52
C LYS A 84 16.67 0.17 27.66
N GLN A 85 15.84 0.63 28.61
CA GLN A 85 14.49 0.06 28.83
C GLN A 85 13.60 0.13 27.57
N LYS A 86 13.58 1.28 26.89
CA LYS A 86 12.86 1.48 25.62
C LYS A 86 13.62 1.00 24.38
N GLY A 87 14.83 0.49 24.55
CA GLY A 87 15.71 0.09 23.47
C GLY A 87 16.44 1.25 22.78
N TRP A 88 17.65 0.98 22.31
CA TRP A 88 18.34 1.86 21.37
C TRP A 88 17.76 1.71 19.96
N THR A 89 17.63 2.83 19.26
CA THR A 89 17.12 2.86 17.89
C THR A 89 18.08 3.65 17.02
N LYS A 90 18.03 3.41 15.70
CA LYS A 90 18.77 4.20 14.71
C LYS A 90 18.61 5.71 14.93
N LYS A 91 17.40 6.17 15.29
CA LYS A 91 17.11 7.59 15.50
C LYS A 91 17.83 8.17 16.72
N HIS A 92 18.02 7.39 17.78
CA HIS A 92 18.82 7.84 18.93
C HIS A 92 20.28 8.10 18.52
N ILE A 93 20.87 7.17 17.78
CA ILE A 93 22.26 7.28 17.29
C ILE A 93 22.39 8.44 16.29
N GLU A 94 21.48 8.53 15.30
CA GLU A 94 21.45 9.59 14.30
C GLU A 94 21.37 10.98 14.98
N LYS A 95 20.47 11.14 15.95
CA LYS A 95 20.28 12.39 16.69
C LYS A 95 21.54 12.76 17.48
N LYS A 96 22.15 11.81 18.18
CA LYS A 96 23.38 12.07 18.94
C LYS A 96 24.55 12.42 18.04
N ARG A 97 24.73 11.72 16.91
CA ARG A 97 25.73 12.07 15.88
C ARG A 97 25.56 13.51 15.39
N LYS A 98 24.33 13.93 15.08
CA LYS A 98 24.05 15.30 14.64
C LYS A 98 24.42 16.34 15.71
N TYR A 99 24.08 16.09 16.99
CA TYR A 99 24.48 16.98 18.08
C TYR A 99 25.99 17.06 18.30
N LEU A 100 26.72 16.01 17.95
CA LEU A 100 28.19 15.97 18.02
C LEU A 100 28.84 16.41 16.70
N HIS A 101 28.05 16.88 15.72
CA HIS A 101 28.50 17.27 14.38
C HIS A 101 29.29 16.16 13.64
N LEU A 102 28.95 14.90 13.91
CA LEU A 102 29.60 13.74 13.28
C LEU A 102 28.92 13.42 11.95
N SER A 103 29.52 13.84 10.84
CA SER A 103 29.04 13.57 9.48
C SER A 103 29.91 12.52 8.79
N ARG A 104 29.30 11.66 7.98
CA ARG A 104 30.03 10.66 7.19
C ARG A 104 30.36 11.24 5.82
N THR A 105 31.50 10.88 5.26
CA THR A 105 31.81 11.19 3.86
C THR A 105 31.02 10.27 2.92
N PRO A 106 30.81 10.66 1.65
CA PRO A 106 30.16 9.79 0.67
C PRO A 106 30.83 8.42 0.52
N GLY A 107 32.16 8.35 0.59
CA GLY A 107 32.92 7.09 0.53
C GLY A 107 32.64 6.16 1.71
N GLN A 108 32.55 6.69 2.93
CA GLN A 108 32.17 5.93 4.12
C GLN A 108 30.74 5.38 4.02
N ILE A 109 29.81 6.20 3.51
CA ILE A 109 28.42 5.78 3.30
C ILE A 109 28.36 4.63 2.29
N LYS A 110 29.12 4.72 1.19
CA LYS A 110 29.21 3.67 0.18
C LYS A 110 29.77 2.36 0.77
N ALA A 111 30.86 2.42 1.52
CA ALA A 111 31.45 1.24 2.18
C ALA A 111 30.47 0.56 3.16
N ILE A 112 29.73 1.34 3.96
CA ILE A 112 28.69 0.81 4.86
C ILE A 112 27.55 0.17 4.04
N HIS A 113 27.16 0.78 2.92
CA HIS A 113 26.12 0.24 2.05
C HIS A 113 26.55 -1.10 1.45
N GLU A 114 27.75 -1.19 0.89
CA GLU A 114 28.31 -2.42 0.31
C GLU A 114 28.39 -3.54 1.36
N ARG A 115 28.83 -3.24 2.59
CA ARG A 115 28.80 -4.22 3.68
C ARG A 115 27.39 -4.71 3.98
N ASN A 116 26.42 -3.79 4.06
CA ASN A 116 25.03 -4.15 4.35
C ASN A 116 24.39 -4.98 3.22
N VAL A 117 24.78 -4.74 1.97
CA VAL A 117 24.40 -5.60 0.84
C VAL A 117 25.00 -6.98 1.00
N LYS A 118 26.31 -7.09 1.26
CA LYS A 118 27.01 -8.37 1.47
C LYS A 118 26.47 -9.16 2.67
N ALA A 119 26.10 -8.48 3.74
CA ALA A 119 25.47 -9.08 4.93
C ALA A 119 24.00 -9.50 4.70
N GLY A 120 23.41 -9.18 3.53
CA GLY A 120 22.04 -9.55 3.20
C GLY A 120 20.96 -8.71 3.90
N CYS A 121 21.33 -7.60 4.56
CA CYS A 121 20.38 -6.72 5.26
C CYS A 121 19.26 -6.25 4.34
N PHE A 122 19.59 -5.81 3.13
CA PHE A 122 18.62 -5.32 2.14
C PHE A 122 17.70 -6.41 1.60
N ARG A 123 18.21 -7.65 1.47
CA ARG A 123 17.40 -8.81 1.06
C ARG A 123 16.36 -9.17 2.13
N LEU A 124 16.70 -9.01 3.41
CA LEU A 124 15.82 -9.31 4.54
C LEU A 124 14.83 -8.18 4.86
N CYS A 125 15.13 -6.92 4.51
CA CYS A 125 14.24 -5.78 4.75
C CYS A 125 12.78 -5.98 4.29
N PRO A 126 12.50 -6.39 3.04
CA PRO A 126 11.11 -6.59 2.60
C PRO A 126 10.43 -7.70 3.38
N VAL A 127 11.14 -8.80 3.68
CA VAL A 127 10.61 -9.92 4.44
C VAL A 127 10.15 -9.45 5.83
N LYS A 128 11.02 -8.74 6.56
CA LYS A 128 10.70 -8.18 7.88
C LYS A 128 9.54 -7.18 7.83
N ALA A 129 9.45 -6.38 6.77
CA ALA A 129 8.35 -5.44 6.59
C ALA A 129 7.03 -6.18 6.42
N TRP A 130 6.97 -7.20 5.57
CA TRP A 130 5.78 -8.03 5.37
C TRP A 130 5.40 -8.83 6.61
N ASP A 131 6.38 -9.35 7.38
CA ASP A 131 6.11 -10.06 8.64
C ASP A 131 5.47 -9.14 9.69
N LYS A 132 5.86 -7.87 9.71
CA LYS A 132 5.29 -6.88 10.64
C LYS A 132 3.87 -6.45 10.25
N VAL A 133 3.63 -6.23 8.96
CA VAL A 133 2.31 -5.80 8.45
C VAL A 133 1.30 -6.95 8.45
N GLY A 134 1.79 -8.19 8.42
CA GLY A 134 0.99 -9.38 8.25
C GLY A 134 1.01 -9.82 6.78
N ARG A 135 1.06 -11.13 6.58
CA ARG A 135 0.95 -11.75 5.26
C ARG A 135 -0.47 -12.27 5.11
N THR A 136 -1.05 -12.06 3.93
CA THR A 136 -2.30 -12.70 3.54
C THR A 136 -2.19 -14.22 3.76
N PRO A 137 -3.10 -14.87 4.49
CA PRO A 137 -3.13 -16.33 4.62
C PRO A 137 -3.34 -17.02 3.28
N ASP A 138 -2.88 -18.27 3.19
CA ASP A 138 -3.21 -19.12 2.05
C ASP A 138 -4.71 -19.48 2.07
N GLY A 139 -5.33 -19.53 0.90
CA GLY A 139 -6.78 -19.68 0.68
C GLY A 139 -7.53 -18.37 0.48
N GLU A 140 -6.95 -17.22 0.84
CA GLU A 140 -7.64 -15.93 0.72
C GLU A 140 -7.72 -15.45 -0.74
N ILE A 141 -8.88 -14.90 -1.11
CA ILE A 141 -9.16 -14.38 -2.45
C ILE A 141 -8.99 -12.86 -2.47
N HIS A 142 -8.28 -12.35 -3.47
CA HIS A 142 -8.01 -10.94 -3.68
C HIS A 142 -8.46 -10.51 -5.07
N TYR A 143 -9.04 -9.32 -5.16
CA TYR A 143 -9.51 -8.76 -6.42
C TYR A 143 -8.53 -7.73 -6.95
N TRP A 144 -7.80 -8.07 -8.02
CA TRP A 144 -6.76 -7.23 -8.60
C TRP A 144 -7.14 -6.73 -9.99
N SER A 145 -6.79 -5.48 -10.30
CA SER A 145 -6.90 -4.95 -11.65
C SER A 145 -5.54 -4.99 -12.34
N MET A 146 -5.48 -5.56 -13.55
CA MET A 146 -4.23 -5.62 -14.33
C MET A 146 -3.88 -4.28 -14.98
N GLN A 147 -4.87 -3.41 -15.20
CA GLN A 147 -4.71 -2.09 -15.79
C GLN A 147 -5.63 -1.07 -15.09
N LYS A 148 -5.31 0.21 -15.18
CA LYS A 148 -6.15 1.27 -14.60
C LYS A 148 -7.51 1.30 -15.29
N GLY A 149 -8.60 1.13 -14.54
CA GLY A 149 -9.96 1.10 -15.07
C GLY A 149 -10.41 -0.24 -15.67
N ALA A 150 -9.56 -1.27 -15.65
CA ALA A 150 -9.98 -2.63 -16.00
C ALA A 150 -10.82 -3.26 -14.88
N ARG A 151 -11.57 -4.31 -15.24
CA ARG A 151 -12.30 -5.12 -14.27
C ARG A 151 -11.33 -5.78 -13.29
N LYS A 152 -11.71 -5.84 -12.02
CA LYS A 152 -10.95 -6.59 -11.02
C LYS A 152 -11.17 -8.08 -11.22
N ILE A 153 -10.10 -8.87 -11.16
CA ILE A 153 -10.10 -10.32 -11.37
C ILE A 153 -9.75 -10.99 -10.02
N PRO A 154 -10.41 -12.10 -9.65
CA PRO A 154 -10.12 -12.82 -8.42
C PRO A 154 -8.83 -13.65 -8.54
N PHE A 155 -7.95 -13.51 -7.55
CA PHE A 155 -6.75 -14.30 -7.35
C PHE A 155 -6.81 -14.97 -5.99
N ILE A 156 -6.50 -16.26 -5.91
CA ILE A 156 -6.40 -17.01 -4.66
C ILE A 156 -4.93 -17.20 -4.30
N LYS A 157 -4.60 -17.05 -3.02
CA LYS A 157 -3.25 -17.32 -2.53
C LYS A 157 -3.07 -18.79 -2.20
N ILE A 158 -2.12 -19.48 -2.84
CA ILE A 158 -1.81 -20.89 -2.61
C ILE A 158 -0.29 -21.04 -2.50
N ASN A 159 0.20 -21.66 -1.42
CA ASN A 159 1.62 -21.88 -1.16
C ASN A 159 2.45 -20.59 -1.31
N GLY A 160 1.94 -19.47 -0.77
CA GLY A 160 2.61 -18.17 -0.85
C GLY A 160 2.56 -17.44 -2.20
N LYS A 161 1.91 -18.00 -3.23
CA LYS A 161 1.75 -17.38 -4.57
C LYS A 161 0.30 -17.07 -4.86
N PHE A 162 0.04 -15.95 -5.53
CA PHE A 162 -1.30 -15.63 -6.02
C PHE A 162 -1.51 -16.20 -7.41
N ILE A 163 -2.56 -16.99 -7.59
CA ILE A 163 -2.95 -17.64 -8.84
C ILE A 163 -4.37 -17.17 -9.17
N GLN A 164 -4.71 -17.00 -10.46
CA GLN A 164 -6.08 -16.65 -10.84
C GLN A 164 -7.06 -17.72 -10.35
N TRP A 165 -8.10 -17.30 -9.61
CA TRP A 165 -9.02 -18.21 -8.93
C TRP A 165 -9.69 -19.18 -9.91
N GLY A 166 -10.17 -18.69 -11.07
CA GLY A 166 -10.86 -19.53 -12.04
C GLY A 166 -9.98 -20.66 -12.59
N ARG A 167 -8.69 -20.38 -12.85
CA ARG A 167 -7.74 -21.43 -13.29
C ARG A 167 -7.50 -22.46 -12.20
N TRP A 168 -7.29 -22.00 -10.96
CA TRP A 168 -7.09 -22.89 -9.82
C TRP A 168 -8.31 -23.78 -9.58
N ALA A 169 -9.51 -23.19 -9.53
CA ALA A 169 -10.77 -23.92 -9.30
C ALA A 169 -11.06 -24.95 -10.40
N TRP A 170 -10.81 -24.59 -11.67
CA TRP A 170 -10.92 -25.53 -12.79
C TRP A 170 -9.95 -26.72 -12.62
N GLN A 171 -8.69 -26.44 -12.27
CA GLN A 171 -7.68 -27.47 -12.11
C GLN A 171 -7.97 -28.45 -10.96
N GLN A 172 -8.66 -28.01 -9.90
CA GLN A 172 -9.05 -28.90 -8.79
C GLN A 172 -10.06 -29.97 -9.22
N ILE A 173 -10.92 -29.68 -10.21
CA ILE A 173 -12.02 -30.57 -10.62
C ILE A 173 -11.70 -31.32 -11.91
N TYR A 174 -11.20 -30.60 -12.91
CA TYR A 174 -11.02 -31.11 -14.28
C TYR A 174 -9.56 -31.40 -14.64
N GLY A 175 -8.60 -31.03 -13.79
CA GLY A 175 -7.17 -31.24 -14.02
C GLY A 175 -6.51 -30.14 -14.87
N GLU A 176 -5.38 -30.48 -15.50
CA GLU A 176 -4.54 -29.49 -16.18
C GLU A 176 -5.22 -28.78 -17.35
N ILE A 177 -4.94 -27.48 -17.49
CA ILE A 177 -5.46 -26.66 -18.58
C ILE A 177 -4.47 -26.75 -19.74
N ALA A 178 -4.91 -27.33 -20.85
CA ALA A 178 -4.10 -27.44 -22.06
C ALA A 178 -3.65 -26.08 -22.60
N GLU A 179 -2.51 -26.07 -23.31
CA GLU A 179 -1.99 -24.86 -23.95
C GLU A 179 -2.98 -24.30 -24.97
N GLY A 180 -3.15 -22.97 -24.98
CA GLY A 180 -4.12 -22.30 -25.84
C GLY A 180 -5.57 -22.34 -25.36
N MET A 181 -5.84 -22.94 -24.20
CA MET A 181 -7.15 -22.93 -23.54
C MET A 181 -7.20 -21.89 -22.40
N ASN A 182 -8.35 -21.24 -22.26
CA ASN A 182 -8.58 -20.18 -21.29
C ASN A 182 -9.84 -20.48 -20.47
N VAL A 183 -9.72 -20.38 -19.15
CA VAL A 183 -10.86 -20.46 -18.25
C VAL A 183 -11.49 -19.07 -18.12
N VAL A 184 -12.77 -18.97 -18.42
CA VAL A 184 -13.54 -17.73 -18.36
C VAL A 184 -14.85 -17.93 -17.62
N PHE A 185 -15.34 -16.86 -16.99
CA PHE A 185 -16.68 -16.82 -16.43
C PHE A 185 -17.73 -16.73 -17.54
N ARG A 186 -18.80 -17.53 -17.44
CA ARG A 186 -19.88 -17.63 -18.42
C ARG A 186 -20.65 -16.32 -18.48
N ASP A 187 -21.05 -15.82 -17.31
CA ASP A 187 -21.72 -14.53 -17.11
C ASP A 187 -20.80 -13.31 -17.31
N GLY A 188 -19.48 -13.51 -17.18
CA GLY A 188 -18.49 -12.46 -17.24
C GLY A 188 -18.32 -11.66 -15.95
N ASP A 189 -19.00 -12.04 -14.86
CA ASP A 189 -18.87 -11.43 -13.54
C ASP A 189 -17.76 -12.13 -12.73
N PRO A 190 -16.66 -11.41 -12.41
CA PRO A 190 -15.56 -11.97 -11.63
C PRO A 190 -15.88 -12.26 -10.16
N HIS A 191 -17.06 -11.90 -9.64
CA HIS A 191 -17.46 -12.16 -8.25
C HIS A 191 -18.34 -13.42 -8.09
N ASN A 192 -18.88 -13.95 -9.19
CA ASN A 192 -19.64 -15.19 -9.17
C ASN A 192 -18.68 -16.40 -9.21
N LEU A 193 -18.11 -16.71 -8.05
CA LEU A 193 -17.09 -17.74 -7.85
C LEU A 193 -17.69 -19.14 -7.74
N THR A 194 -18.40 -19.59 -8.77
CA THR A 194 -18.97 -20.94 -8.87
C THR A 194 -18.30 -21.72 -10.00
N ILE A 195 -18.07 -23.03 -9.79
CA ILE A 195 -17.43 -23.89 -10.80
C ILE A 195 -18.32 -23.98 -12.06
N ASP A 196 -19.64 -24.01 -11.91
CA ASP A 196 -20.60 -24.09 -13.03
C ASP A 196 -20.59 -22.83 -13.92
N ASN A 197 -20.18 -21.70 -13.34
CA ASN A 197 -19.99 -20.45 -14.07
C ASN A 197 -18.65 -20.41 -14.81
N LEU A 198 -17.76 -21.40 -14.64
CA LEU A 198 -16.53 -21.49 -15.41
C LEU A 198 -16.74 -22.27 -16.71
N VAL A 199 -16.08 -21.81 -17.76
CA VAL A 199 -16.07 -22.46 -19.06
C VAL A 199 -14.66 -22.38 -19.63
N LEU A 200 -14.21 -23.48 -20.21
CA LEU A 200 -12.94 -23.55 -20.92
C LEU A 200 -13.17 -23.23 -22.39
N LEU A 201 -12.47 -22.22 -22.91
CA LEU A 201 -12.53 -21.82 -24.32
C LEU A 201 -11.14 -21.88 -24.95
N SER A 202 -11.07 -22.33 -26.19
CA SER A 202 -9.90 -22.14 -27.03
C SER A 202 -9.66 -20.65 -27.31
N ASN A 203 -8.42 -20.29 -27.66
CA ASN A 203 -8.08 -18.94 -28.11
C ASN A 203 -9.00 -18.45 -29.25
N ALA A 204 -9.36 -19.33 -30.20
CA ALA A 204 -10.22 -19.00 -31.33
C ALA A 204 -11.67 -18.70 -30.89
N GLU A 205 -12.23 -19.51 -29.98
CA GLU A 205 -13.56 -19.27 -29.42
C GLU A 205 -13.62 -18.02 -28.56
N LEU A 206 -12.62 -17.82 -27.71
CA LEU A 206 -12.52 -16.62 -26.88
C LEU A 206 -12.41 -15.36 -27.75
N SER A 207 -11.61 -15.41 -28.82
CA SER A 207 -11.49 -14.32 -29.79
C SER A 207 -12.83 -14.03 -30.51
N ARG A 208 -13.54 -15.06 -30.97
CA ARG A 208 -14.88 -14.92 -31.57
C ARG A 208 -15.87 -14.31 -30.57
N LYS A 209 -15.92 -14.81 -29.33
CA LYS A 209 -16.80 -14.29 -28.26
C LYS A 209 -16.53 -12.81 -27.97
N ASN A 210 -15.25 -12.43 -27.85
CA ASN A 210 -14.87 -11.04 -27.60
C ASN A 210 -15.20 -10.12 -28.79
N SER A 211 -14.95 -10.59 -30.01
CA SER A 211 -15.29 -9.88 -31.24
C SER A 211 -16.79 -9.65 -31.37
N ALA A 212 -17.60 -10.70 -31.17
CA ALA A 212 -19.05 -10.64 -31.21
C ALA A 212 -19.62 -9.68 -30.15
N LYS A 213 -19.11 -9.73 -28.91
CA LYS A 213 -19.52 -8.80 -27.86
C LYS A 213 -19.27 -7.34 -28.25
N SER A 214 -18.10 -7.06 -28.83
CA SER A 214 -17.72 -5.70 -29.23
C SER A 214 -18.56 -5.18 -30.41
N SER A 215 -18.78 -6.02 -31.42
CA SER A 215 -19.52 -5.67 -32.63
C SER A 215 -21.03 -5.61 -32.40
N GLN A 216 -21.60 -6.56 -31.67
CA GLN A 216 -23.05 -6.62 -31.43
C GLN A 216 -23.49 -5.48 -30.51
N ALA A 217 -22.76 -5.21 -29.43
CA ALA A 217 -23.05 -4.11 -28.50
C ALA A 217 -22.68 -2.71 -29.05
N LEU A 218 -22.08 -2.63 -30.25
CA LEU A 218 -21.66 -1.37 -30.88
C LEU A 218 -20.91 -0.44 -29.89
N SER A 219 -19.91 -0.99 -29.20
CA SER A 219 -19.16 -0.24 -28.17
C SER A 219 -18.52 1.04 -28.75
N ASP A 220 -18.31 2.08 -27.93
CA ASP A 220 -17.66 3.33 -28.37
C ASP A 220 -16.36 3.08 -29.12
N ASN A 221 -15.55 2.15 -28.60
CA ASN A 221 -14.26 1.81 -29.20
C ASN A 221 -14.40 1.08 -30.54
N TYR A 222 -15.45 0.24 -30.69
CA TYR A 222 -15.77 -0.42 -31.95
C TYR A 222 -16.21 0.60 -33.01
N VAL A 223 -17.17 1.47 -32.66
CA VAL A 223 -17.71 2.49 -33.58
C VAL A 223 -16.67 3.52 -33.96
N ALA A 224 -15.91 4.05 -32.98
CA ALA A 224 -14.79 4.94 -33.25
C ALA A 224 -13.74 4.25 -34.14
N GLY A 225 -13.53 2.95 -33.95
CA GLY A 225 -12.62 2.19 -34.80
C GLY A 225 -13.05 2.06 -36.26
N ILE A 226 -14.36 1.93 -36.52
CA ILE A 226 -14.92 1.94 -37.87
C ILE A 226 -14.69 3.30 -38.53
N LEU A 227 -14.93 4.40 -37.80
CA LEU A 227 -14.82 5.75 -38.35
C LEU A 227 -13.39 6.19 -38.63
N THR A 228 -12.41 5.73 -37.85
CA THR A 228 -11.02 6.22 -37.97
C THR A 228 -10.11 5.38 -38.84
N HIS A 229 -10.57 4.22 -39.31
CA HIS A 229 -9.77 3.28 -40.12
C HIS A 229 -8.37 2.99 -39.53
N GLY A 230 -8.26 2.98 -38.19
CA GLY A 230 -7.01 2.69 -37.48
C GLY A 230 -6.18 3.90 -37.05
N ASN A 231 -6.59 5.15 -37.35
CA ASN A 231 -5.87 6.34 -36.86
C ASN A 231 -6.09 6.54 -35.34
N PRO A 232 -5.04 6.46 -34.50
CA PRO A 232 -5.17 6.55 -33.04
C PRO A 232 -5.56 7.93 -32.54
N THR A 233 -4.97 8.99 -33.11
CA THR A 233 -5.20 10.38 -32.70
C THR A 233 -6.64 10.79 -32.96
N LEU A 234 -7.16 10.46 -34.15
CA LEU A 234 -8.55 10.72 -34.51
C LEU A 234 -9.51 9.90 -33.63
N ARG A 235 -9.12 8.68 -33.22
CA ARG A 235 -9.97 7.81 -32.39
C ARG A 235 -10.18 8.42 -31.01
N GLU A 236 -9.13 8.99 -30.41
CA GLU A 236 -9.23 9.67 -29.12
C GLU A 236 -10.03 10.99 -29.21
N LEU A 237 -9.96 11.69 -30.35
CA LEU A 237 -10.82 12.86 -30.60
C LEU A 237 -12.30 12.47 -30.74
N LEU A 238 -12.61 11.40 -31.46
CA LEU A 238 -13.99 10.92 -31.62
C LEU A 238 -14.59 10.42 -30.30
N LYS A 239 -13.81 9.78 -29.44
CA LYS A 239 -14.26 9.37 -28.09
C LYS A 239 -14.72 10.56 -27.23
N LYS A 240 -14.21 11.76 -27.49
CA LYS A 240 -14.65 12.99 -26.80
C LYS A 240 -15.96 13.56 -27.35
N ASN A 241 -16.44 13.05 -28.48
CA ASN A 241 -17.67 13.51 -29.12
C ASN A 241 -18.72 12.37 -29.18
N PRO A 242 -19.51 12.17 -28.12
CA PRO A 242 -20.48 11.06 -28.06
C PRO A 242 -21.59 11.16 -29.09
N ALA A 243 -21.93 12.35 -29.57
CA ALA A 243 -23.01 12.55 -30.55
C ALA A 243 -22.69 11.89 -31.91
N LEU A 244 -21.45 12.02 -32.39
CA LEU A 244 -21.01 11.38 -33.64
C LEU A 244 -20.97 9.86 -33.53
N LEU A 245 -20.56 9.33 -32.36
CA LEU A 245 -20.58 7.89 -32.11
C LEU A 245 -22.01 7.35 -32.13
N GLU A 246 -22.95 8.05 -31.50
CA GLU A 246 -24.35 7.64 -31.45
C GLU A 246 -25.02 7.64 -32.83
N LEU A 247 -24.79 8.69 -33.63
CA LEU A 247 -25.30 8.75 -35.01
C LEU A 247 -24.79 7.56 -35.83
N LYS A 248 -23.51 7.22 -35.68
CA LYS A 248 -22.93 6.06 -36.37
C LYS A 248 -23.50 4.73 -35.86
N ARG A 249 -23.79 4.61 -34.56
CA ARG A 249 -24.49 3.42 -34.01
C ARG A 249 -25.85 3.23 -34.66
N GLN A 250 -26.65 4.30 -34.71
CA GLN A 250 -27.97 4.27 -35.31
C GLN A 250 -27.91 3.84 -36.78
N GLN A 251 -26.96 4.39 -37.55
CA GLN A 251 -26.73 3.97 -38.93
C GLN A 251 -26.41 2.47 -39.04
N LEU A 252 -25.52 1.95 -38.19
CA LEU A 252 -25.13 0.53 -38.21
C LEU A 252 -26.29 -0.39 -37.82
N THR A 253 -27.10 0.00 -36.83
CA THR A 253 -28.29 -0.74 -36.42
C THR A 253 -29.32 -0.77 -37.55
N LEU A 254 -29.57 0.37 -38.21
CA LEU A 254 -30.49 0.44 -39.35
C LEU A 254 -30.03 -0.49 -40.49
N ASN A 255 -28.74 -0.46 -40.85
CA ASN A 255 -28.20 -1.33 -41.89
C ASN A 255 -28.37 -2.82 -41.57
N ARG A 256 -28.24 -3.21 -40.29
CA ARG A 256 -28.48 -4.59 -39.86
C ARG A 256 -29.95 -4.99 -40.03
N ILE A 257 -30.88 -4.13 -39.63
CA ILE A 257 -32.33 -4.37 -39.76
C ILE A 257 -32.71 -4.54 -41.24
N ILE A 258 -32.21 -3.67 -42.13
CA ILE A 258 -32.46 -3.77 -43.58
C ILE A 258 -31.98 -5.12 -44.10
N TYR A 259 -30.75 -5.52 -43.76
CA TYR A 259 -30.19 -6.80 -44.19
C TYR A 259 -31.00 -8.00 -43.67
N GLU A 260 -31.42 -7.99 -42.41
CA GLU A 260 -32.25 -9.06 -41.83
C GLU A 260 -33.59 -9.20 -42.58
N HIS A 261 -34.22 -8.09 -42.98
CA HIS A 261 -35.43 -8.10 -43.79
C HIS A 261 -35.21 -8.62 -45.22
N GLU A 262 -34.07 -8.32 -45.83
CA GLU A 262 -33.70 -8.84 -47.16
C GLU A 262 -33.44 -10.35 -47.14
N THR A 263 -32.88 -10.89 -46.05
CA THR A 263 -32.58 -12.32 -45.93
C THR A 263 -33.77 -13.20 -45.52
N ASN A 264 -34.80 -12.61 -44.90
CA ASN A 264 -36.00 -13.33 -44.43
C ASN A 264 -37.18 -13.28 -45.41
N ASN A 265 -37.04 -12.55 -46.53
CA ASN A 265 -37.96 -12.56 -47.67
C ASN A 265 -37.39 -13.42 -48.81
#